data_AF-A0A961S8W2-F1
#
_entry.id   AF-A0A961S8W2-F1
#
_cell.length_a   1.000
_cell.length_b   1.000
_cell.length_c   1.000
_cell.angle_alpha   90.00
_cell.angle_beta   90.00
_cell.angle_gamma   90.00
#
_symmetry.space_group_name_H-M   'P 1'
#
loop_
_entity.id
_entity.type
_entity.pdbx_description
1 polymer ?
#
loop_
_entity_poly.entity_id
_entity_poly.type
_entity_poly.pdbx_seq_one_letter_code
_entity_poly.pdbx_strand_id
1 'polypeptide(L)' 'MDKFVTIVWRVIELLFQVILILVLAAILLGQEAGSAVNSVLANATAFLAALPASTVAVVLIVAALLWWKRRA' A
#
# COMPACT_ATOMS: atom_id res chain seq x y z
N MET A 1 16.27 16.27 -11.44
CA MET A 1 15.63 14.96 -11.18
C MET A 1 15.30 14.37 -12.54
N ASP A 2 16.07 13.36 -12.95
CA ASP A 2 16.10 12.89 -14.33
C ASP A 2 14.74 12.35 -14.77
N LYS A 3 14.33 12.64 -16.02
CA LYS A 3 13.04 12.19 -16.59
C LYS A 3 12.80 10.69 -16.38
N PHE A 4 13.87 9.90 -16.38
CA PHE A 4 13.85 8.47 -16.08
C PHE A 4 13.35 8.18 -14.66
N VAL A 5 13.87 8.87 -13.65
CA VAL A 5 13.47 8.70 -12.24
C VAL A 5 11.98 9.04 -12.07
N THR A 6 11.50 10.10 -12.72
CA THR A 6 10.08 10.48 -12.68
C THR A 6 9.17 9.43 -13.31
N ILE A 7 9.59 8.82 -14.43
CA ILE A 7 8.81 7.77 -15.10
C ILE A 7 8.75 6.52 -14.22
N VAL A 8 9.90 6.10 -13.68
CA VAL A 8 9.97 4.95 -12.77
C VAL A 8 9.08 5.19 -11.55
N TRP A 9 9.13 6.40 -10.97
CA TRP A 9 8.27 6.76 -9.84
C TRP A 9 6.78 6.68 -10.17
N ARG A 10 6.36 7.19 -11.33
CA ARG A 10 4.96 7.12 -11.77
C ARG A 10 4.48 5.68 -11.97
N VAL A 11 5.34 4.81 -12.50
CA VAL A 11 5.01 3.38 -12.65
C VAL A 11 4.84 2.72 -11.29
N ILE A 12 5.73 3.02 -10.34
CA ILE A 12 5.63 2.52 -8.96
C ILE A 12 4.32 2.99 -8.31
N GLU A 13 3.97 4.27 -8.45
CA GLU A 13 2.70 4.83 -7.95
C GLU A 13 1.48 4.10 -8.55
N LEU A 14 1.47 3.86 -9.87
CA LEU A 14 0.39 3.14 -10.53
C LEU A 14 0.26 1.70 -9.99
N LEU A 15 1.38 1.00 -9.80
CA LEU A 15 1.36 -0.36 -9.22
C LEU A 15 0.78 -0.35 -7.80
N PHE A 16 1.16 0.61 -6.96
CA PHE A 16 0.58 0.76 -5.62
C PHE A 16 -0.93 1.02 -5.65
N GLN A 17 -1.40 1.85 -6.59
CA GLN A 17 -2.84 2.10 -6.76
C GLN A 17 -3.60 0.85 -7.17
N VAL A 18 -3.05 0.04 -8.07
CA VAL A 18 -3.65 -1.24 -8.48
C VAL A 18 -3.76 -2.19 -7.28
N ILE A 19 -2.68 -2.35 -6.51
CA ILE A 19 -2.70 -3.20 -5.30
C ILE A 19 -3.76 -2.71 -4.31
N LEU A 20 -3.84 -1.39 -4.08
CA LEU A 20 -4.84 -0.80 -3.20
C LEU A 20 -6.27 -1.10 -3.66
N ILE A 21 -6.56 -0.96 -4.95
CA ILE A 21 -7.89 -1.27 -5.51
C ILE A 21 -8.22 -2.75 -5.31
N LEU A 22 -7.26 -3.66 -5.54
CA LEU A 22 -7.49 -5.10 -5.36
C LEU A 22 -7.75 -5.43 -3.88
N VAL A 23 -7.00 -4.83 -2.95
CA VAL A 23 -7.25 -5.02 -1.51
C VAL A 23 -8.63 -4.50 -1.11
N LEU A 24 -9.05 -3.33 -1.60
CA LEU A 24 -10.39 -2.80 -1.35
C LEU A 24 -11.48 -3.68 -1.95
N ALA A 25 -11.28 -4.19 -3.17
CA ALA A 25 -12.20 -5.14 -3.80
C ALA A 25 -12.32 -6.43 -2.98
N ALA A 26 -11.21 -6.94 -2.43
CA ALA A 26 -11.21 -8.10 -1.54
C ALA A 26 -12.01 -7.84 -0.26
N ILE A 27 -11.90 -6.65 0.32
CA ILE A 27 -12.66 -6.25 1.52
C ILE A 27 -14.16 -6.15 1.21
N LEU A 28 -14.53 -5.60 0.04
CA LEU A 28 -15.93 -5.41 -0.35
C LEU A 28 -16.62 -6.71 -0.79
N LEU A 29 -15.93 -7.55 -1.56
CA LEU A 29 -16.47 -8.77 -2.15
C LEU A 29 -16.22 -10.02 -1.29
N GLY A 30 -15.31 -9.94 -0.32
CA GLY A 30 -14.94 -11.07 0.52
C GLY A 30 -14.39 -12.25 -0.28
N GLN A 31 -14.88 -13.45 -0.01
CA GLN A 31 -14.41 -14.67 -0.68
C GLN A 31 -14.76 -14.72 -2.17
N GLU A 32 -15.77 -13.94 -2.61
CA GLU A 32 -16.23 -13.86 -4.00
C GLU A 32 -15.34 -12.96 -4.88
N ALA A 33 -14.30 -12.34 -4.33
CA ALA A 33 -13.45 -11.40 -5.06
C ALA A 33 -12.62 -12.04 -6.21
N GLY A 34 -12.60 -13.38 -6.28
CA GLY A 34 -11.85 -14.14 -7.28
C GLY A 34 -10.39 -14.38 -6.87
N SER A 35 -9.77 -15.38 -7.52
CA SER A 35 -8.45 -15.89 -7.13
C SER A 35 -7.32 -14.86 -7.23
N ALA A 36 -7.35 -13.97 -8.24
CA ALA A 36 -6.35 -12.92 -8.41
C ALA A 36 -6.39 -11.90 -7.28
N VAL A 37 -7.58 -11.42 -6.90
CA VAL A 37 -7.77 -10.45 -5.82
C VAL A 37 -7.40 -11.07 -4.47
N ASN A 38 -7.85 -12.29 -4.21
CA ASN A 38 -7.54 -13.02 -2.98
C ASN A 38 -6.04 -13.30 -2.85
N SER A 39 -5.33 -13.58 -3.95
CA SER A 39 -3.87 -13.75 -3.95
C SER A 39 -3.15 -12.46 -3.59
N VAL A 40 -3.57 -11.31 -4.14
CA VAL A 40 -2.98 -10.02 -3.79
C VAL A 40 -3.23 -9.66 -2.33
N LEU A 41 -4.43 -9.91 -1.81
CA LEU A 41 -4.73 -9.71 -0.40
C LEU A 41 -3.87 -10.61 0.50
N ALA A 42 -3.70 -11.89 0.15
CA ALA A 42 -2.86 -12.83 0.89
C ALA A 42 -1.40 -12.37 0.94
N ASN A 43 -0.85 -11.90 -0.19
CA ASN A 43 0.50 -11.36 -0.24
C ASN A 43 0.64 -10.06 0.57
N ALA A 44 -0.33 -9.15 0.47
CA ALA A 44 -0.32 -7.90 1.22
C ALA A 44 -0.37 -8.15 2.74
N THR A 45 -1.25 -9.06 3.19
CA THR A 45 -1.37 -9.43 4.60
C THR A 45 -0.15 -10.17 5.11
N ALA A 46 0.43 -11.09 4.32
CA ALA A 46 1.68 -11.77 4.66
C ALA A 46 2.85 -10.78 4.79
N PHE A 47 2.95 -9.81 3.87
CA PHE A 47 3.95 -8.75 3.96
C PHE A 47 3.78 -7.93 5.25
N LEU A 48 2.56 -7.51 5.58
CA LEU A 48 2.28 -6.76 6.80
C LEU A 48 2.61 -7.58 8.06
N ALA A 49 2.31 -8.87 8.06
CA ALA A 49 2.61 -9.77 9.17
C ALA A 49 4.12 -10.03 9.35
N ALA A 50 4.89 -9.94 8.27
CA ALA A 50 6.35 -10.07 8.30
C ALA A 50 7.06 -8.80 8.81
N LEU A 51 6.37 -7.66 8.86
CA LEU A 51 6.96 -6.42 9.36
C LEU A 51 7.03 -6.44 10.89
N PRO A 52 8.20 -6.07 11.47
CA PRO A 52 8.28 -5.81 12.90
C PRO A 52 7.28 -4.74 13.32
N ALA A 53 6.59 -4.95 14.44
CA ALA A 53 5.64 -3.97 14.98
C ALA A 53 6.28 -2.59 15.20
N SER A 54 7.57 -2.56 15.54
CA SER A 54 8.37 -1.33 15.65
C SER A 54 8.46 -0.56 14.33
N THR A 55 8.64 -1.25 13.21
CA THR A 55 8.67 -0.65 11.87
C THR A 55 7.33 -0.03 11.53
N VAL A 56 6.23 -0.75 11.79
CA VAL A 56 4.87 -0.25 11.54
C VAL A 56 4.58 1.00 12.40
N ALA A 57 4.94 0.97 13.69
CA ALA A 57 4.76 2.10 14.58
C ALA A 57 5.53 3.34 14.12
N VAL A 58 6.79 3.20 13.70
CA VAL A 58 7.60 4.31 13.19
C VAL A 58 6.99 4.90 11.93
N VAL A 59 6.56 4.07 10.98
CA VAL A 59 5.91 4.54 9.75
C VAL A 59 4.63 5.33 10.05
N LEU A 60 3.80 4.84 10.99
CA LEU A 60 2.58 5.53 11.40
C LEU A 60 2.86 6.88 12.08
N ILE A 61 3.87 6.95 12.95
CA ILE A 61 4.30 8.20 13.59
C ILE A 61 4.75 9.21 12.55
N VAL A 62 5.61 8.80 11.61
CA VAL A 62 6.09 9.68 10.53
C VAL A 62 4.93 10.16 9.65
N ALA A 63 4.01 9.27 9.27
CA ALA A 63 2.84 9.65 8.50
C ALA A 63 1.94 10.66 9.24
N ALA A 64 1.72 10.46 10.54
CA ALA A 64 0.95 11.38 11.38
C ALA A 64 1.62 12.77 11.48
N LEU A 65 2.93 12.82 11.70
CA LEU A 65 3.70 14.07 11.74
C LEU A 65 3.66 14.82 10.41
N LEU A 66 3.81 14.10 9.28
CA LEU A 66 3.70 14.70 7.95
C LEU A 66 2.31 15.25 7.68
N TRP A 67 1.27 14.54 8.10
CA TRP A 67 -0.11 14.99 7.96
C TRP A 67 -0.39 16.24 8.80
N TRP A 68 0.12 16.27 10.04
CA TRP A 68 0.02 17.46 10.88
C TRP A 68 0.74 18.65 10.25
N LYS A 69 1.97 18.47 9.76
CA LYS A 69 2.72 19.53 9.08
C LYS A 69 2.00 20.08 7.83
N ARG A 70 1.25 19.24 7.10
CA ARG A 70 0.47 19.69 5.94
C ARG A 70 -0.80 20.47 6.32
N ARG A 71 -1.28 20.34 7.55
CA ARG A 71 -2.47 21.03 8.07
C ARG A 71 -2.16 22.29 8.89
N ALA A 72 -0.94 22.39 9.43
CA ALA A 72 -0.42 23.57 10.10
C ALA A 72 0.06 24.61 9.07
#